data_AF-A0A3B8L624-F1
#
_entry.id   AF-A0A3B8L624-F1
#
_cell.length_a   1.000
_cell.length_b   1.000
_cell.length_c   1.000
_cell.angle_alpha   90.00
_cell.angle_beta   90.00
_cell.angle_gamma   90.00
#
_symmetry.space_group_name_H-M   'P 1'
#
loop_
_entity.id
_entity.type
_entity.pdbx_description
1 polymer ?
#
loop_
_entity_poly.entity_id
_entity_poly.type
_entity_poly.pdbx_seq_one_letter_code
_entity_poly.pdbx_strand_id
1 'polypeptide(L)'
;RTDEPLELQLLESGTVTIQAGGDPRRPIMDWMSDPTNPWFARAFVNRVWASYFHVGIVDPPDAFTPANPPSHPALLKWLTAGFIESGYDMKWLHRQIASSQAYQRSWKPNATNPQDRRNFSRAIPRRLPAEVIYDAVKQATVSTDKV
;
A
#
# COMPACT_ATOMS: atom_id res chain seq x y z
N ARG A 1 31.93 9.80 11.48
CA ARG A 1 31.66 8.54 10.76
C ARG A 1 32.50 7.50 11.48
N THR A 2 31.88 6.63 12.27
CA THR A 2 32.59 5.56 12.99
C THR A 2 33.02 4.52 11.95
N ASP A 3 34.28 4.08 12.02
CA ASP A 3 34.85 3.05 11.12
C ASP A 3 34.45 1.62 11.54
N GLU A 4 33.47 1.50 12.42
CA GLU A 4 32.99 0.23 12.95
C GLU A 4 31.75 -0.24 12.18
N PRO A 5 31.65 -1.55 11.86
CA PRO A 5 30.47 -2.12 11.26
C PRO A 5 29.26 -1.96 12.20
N LEU A 6 28.14 -1.51 11.66
CA LEU A 6 26.90 -1.31 12.42
C LEU A 6 26.00 -2.53 12.25
N GLU A 7 25.65 -3.19 13.35
CA GLU A 7 24.63 -4.22 13.35
C GLU A 7 23.24 -3.60 13.54
N LEU A 8 22.34 -3.85 12.59
CA LEU A 8 20.93 -3.45 12.69
C LEU A 8 20.08 -4.66 13.03
N GLN A 9 19.23 -4.51 14.05
CA GLN A 9 18.21 -5.48 14.37
C GLN A 9 16.99 -5.28 13.45
N LEU A 10 16.58 -6.34 12.78
CA LEU A 10 15.44 -6.37 11.87
C LEU A 10 14.18 -6.86 12.60
N LEU A 11 13.02 -6.52 12.03
CA LEU A 11 11.72 -6.89 12.59
C LEU A 11 11.53 -8.41 12.53
N GLU A 12 11.67 -9.08 13.67
CA GLU A 12 11.47 -10.53 13.85
C GLU A 12 12.28 -11.43 12.88
N SER A 13 13.39 -10.91 12.33
CA SER A 13 14.14 -11.59 11.26
C SER A 13 15.66 -11.49 11.40
N GLY A 14 16.14 -11.22 12.62
CA GLY A 14 17.56 -11.28 12.97
C GLY A 14 18.30 -9.95 12.86
N THR A 15 19.60 -10.00 12.58
CA THR A 15 20.47 -8.82 12.43
C THR A 15 21.07 -8.75 11.03
N VAL A 16 21.29 -7.52 10.55
CA VAL A 16 22.06 -7.28 9.33
C VAL A 16 23.22 -6.34 9.61
N THR A 17 24.40 -6.76 9.19
CA THR A 17 25.64 -6.01 9.35
C THR A 17 25.84 -5.03 8.20
N ILE A 18 25.95 -3.75 8.52
CA ILE A 18 26.34 -2.69 7.59
C ILE A 18 27.84 -2.47 7.73
N GLN A 19 28.58 -2.69 6.66
CA GLN A 19 30.02 -2.44 6.61
C GLN A 19 30.29 -0.93 6.69
N ALA A 20 31.37 -0.55 7.38
CA ALA A 20 31.82 0.84 7.45
C ALA A 20 32.09 1.40 6.04
N GLY A 21 31.42 2.51 5.70
CA GLY A 21 31.52 3.11 4.37
C GLY A 21 30.53 2.56 3.32
N GLY A 22 29.84 1.45 3.59
CA GLY A 22 28.81 0.88 2.71
C GLY A 22 27.49 1.67 2.69
N ASP A 23 26.68 1.46 1.65
CA ASP A 23 25.33 2.01 1.58
C ASP A 23 24.38 1.16 2.45
N PRO A 24 23.86 1.69 3.57
CA PRO A 24 23.00 0.95 4.50
C PRO A 24 21.67 0.52 3.85
N ARG A 25 21.27 1.13 2.73
CA ARG A 25 19.99 0.82 2.08
C ARG A 25 19.99 -0.55 1.40
N ARG A 26 21.13 -0.99 0.86
CA ARG A 26 21.23 -2.28 0.15
C ARG A 26 20.85 -3.47 1.05
N PRO A 27 21.52 -3.69 2.20
CA PRO A 27 21.17 -4.79 3.10
C PRO A 27 19.71 -4.76 3.55
N ILE A 28 19.16 -3.56 3.79
CA ILE A 28 17.76 -3.39 4.21
C ILE A 28 16.81 -3.71 3.05
N MET A 29 17.10 -3.26 1.84
CA MET A 29 16.29 -3.59 0.65
C MET A 29 16.32 -5.07 0.34
N ASP A 30 17.49 -5.71 0.44
CA ASP A 30 17.64 -7.15 0.22
C ASP A 30 16.75 -7.91 1.22
N TRP A 31 16.77 -7.53 2.49
CA TRP A 31 15.87 -8.09 3.51
C TRP A 31 14.38 -7.79 3.27
N MET A 32 14.03 -6.57 2.86
CA MET A 32 12.63 -6.19 2.58
C MET A 32 12.06 -6.98 1.40
N SER A 33 12.86 -7.18 0.35
CA SER A 33 12.49 -7.87 -0.88
C SER A 33 12.66 -9.39 -0.82
N ASP A 34 13.08 -9.93 0.32
CA ASP A 34 13.15 -11.37 0.53
C ASP A 34 11.71 -11.95 0.49
N PRO A 35 11.40 -12.92 -0.40
CA PRO A 35 10.10 -13.56 -0.46
C PRO A 35 9.66 -14.25 0.85
N THR A 36 10.62 -14.59 1.70
CA THR A 36 10.37 -15.18 3.02
C THR A 36 10.00 -14.14 4.08
N ASN A 37 10.21 -12.84 3.80
CA ASN A 37 9.80 -11.75 4.68
C ASN A 37 8.26 -11.64 4.72
N PRO A 38 7.61 -11.92 5.86
CA PRO A 38 6.15 -11.96 5.92
C PRO A 38 5.51 -10.56 5.99
N TRP A 39 6.30 -9.51 6.17
CA TRP A 39 5.84 -8.18 6.53
C TRP A 39 5.74 -7.24 5.33
N PHE A 40 6.84 -7.10 4.58
CA PHE A 40 6.98 -6.02 3.60
C PHE A 40 5.89 -6.07 2.52
N ALA A 41 5.78 -7.19 1.80
CA ALA A 41 4.82 -7.33 0.71
C ALA A 41 3.38 -7.10 1.21
N ARG A 42 3.04 -7.68 2.36
CA ARG A 42 1.71 -7.59 2.96
C ARG A 42 1.36 -6.16 3.39
N ALA A 43 2.29 -5.49 4.06
CA ALA A 43 2.11 -4.10 4.51
C ALA A 43 2.02 -3.15 3.31
N PHE A 44 2.90 -3.32 2.33
CA PHE A 44 2.91 -2.51 1.11
C PHE A 44 1.62 -2.66 0.31
N VAL A 45 1.17 -3.89 0.06
CA VAL A 45 -0.11 -4.18 -0.62
C VAL A 45 -1.28 -3.53 0.12
N ASN A 46 -1.34 -3.65 1.45
CA ASN A 46 -2.40 -3.03 2.24
C ASN A 46 -2.37 -1.50 2.16
N ARG A 47 -1.18 -0.89 2.14
CA ARG A 47 -1.02 0.56 2.04
C ARG A 47 -1.43 1.08 0.66
N VAL A 48 -1.08 0.37 -0.41
CA VAL A 48 -1.55 0.68 -1.77
C VAL A 48 -3.06 0.49 -1.85
N TRP A 49 -3.62 -0.58 -1.29
CA TRP A 49 -5.07 -0.75 -1.22
C TRP A 49 -5.75 0.43 -0.50
N ALA A 50 -5.23 0.82 0.66
CA ALA A 50 -5.75 1.93 1.44
C ALA A 50 -5.66 3.27 0.70
N SER A 51 -4.72 3.50 -0.21
CA SER A 51 -4.67 4.74 -0.99
C SER A 51 -5.82 4.85 -2.01
N TYR A 52 -6.30 3.72 -2.52
CA TYR A 52 -7.49 3.69 -3.39
C TYR A 52 -8.78 3.79 -2.59
N PHE A 53 -8.91 2.99 -1.53
CA PHE A 53 -10.17 2.83 -0.80
C PHE A 53 -10.31 3.69 0.45
N HIS A 54 -9.25 4.36 0.89
CA HIS A 54 -9.17 5.21 2.09
C HIS A 54 -9.36 4.45 3.41
N VAL A 55 -9.47 3.13 3.31
CA VAL A 55 -9.52 2.17 4.40
C VAL A 55 -8.75 0.96 3.92
N GLY A 56 -7.83 0.48 4.76
CA GLY A 56 -7.05 -0.71 4.42
C GLY A 56 -7.88 -1.98 4.56
N ILE A 57 -7.38 -3.09 4.00
CA ILE A 57 -7.90 -4.42 4.34
C ILE A 57 -7.63 -4.67 5.83
N VAL A 58 -6.45 -4.28 6.31
CA VAL A 58 -6.15 -3.99 7.72
C VAL A 58 -6.23 -2.48 7.91
N ASP A 59 -7.00 -2.03 8.90
CA ASP A 59 -7.19 -0.61 9.19
C ASP A 59 -6.98 -0.35 10.69
N PRO A 60 -6.16 0.62 11.12
CA PRO A 60 -5.32 1.51 10.30
C PRO A 60 -4.29 0.76 9.42
N PRO A 61 -3.87 1.31 8.27
CA PRO A 61 -3.06 0.59 7.27
C PRO A 61 -1.73 0.01 7.78
N ASP A 62 -1.15 0.64 8.80
CA ASP A 62 0.15 0.25 9.38
C ASP A 62 -0.01 -0.58 10.67
N ALA A 63 -1.25 -0.81 11.14
CA ALA A 63 -1.53 -1.46 12.42
C ALA A 63 -1.68 -2.99 12.28
N PHE A 64 -0.64 -3.66 11.81
CA PHE A 64 -0.59 -5.12 11.72
C PHE A 64 -0.32 -5.74 13.10
N THR A 65 -1.38 -6.19 13.76
CA THR A 65 -1.27 -6.94 15.03
C THR A 65 -2.22 -8.14 15.01
N PRO A 66 -1.94 -9.20 15.80
CA PRO A 66 -2.89 -10.31 15.95
C PRO A 66 -4.29 -9.87 16.44
N ALA A 67 -4.37 -8.76 17.17
CA ALA A 67 -5.63 -8.18 17.65
C ALA A 67 -6.37 -7.36 16.59
N ASN A 68 -5.75 -7.05 15.45
CA ASN A 68 -6.35 -6.33 14.33
C ASN A 68 -6.33 -7.18 13.05
N PRO A 69 -7.20 -8.21 12.95
CA PRO A 69 -7.22 -9.08 11.79
C PRO A 69 -7.67 -8.33 10.52
N PRO A 70 -7.17 -8.74 9.34
CA PRO A 70 -7.64 -8.21 8.07
C PRO A 70 -9.15 -8.46 7.91
N SER A 71 -9.88 -7.47 7.38
CA SER A 71 -11.30 -7.63 7.02
C SER A 71 -11.51 -8.73 5.98
N HIS A 72 -10.58 -8.87 5.02
CA HIS A 72 -10.61 -9.85 3.95
C HIS A 72 -9.27 -10.59 3.86
N PRO A 73 -9.01 -11.57 4.75
CA PRO A 73 -7.70 -12.22 4.86
C PRO A 73 -7.32 -13.00 3.60
N ALA A 74 -8.28 -13.64 2.93
CA ALA A 74 -8.03 -14.36 1.67
C ALA A 74 -7.61 -13.41 0.55
N LEU A 75 -8.25 -12.24 0.45
CA LEU A 75 -7.91 -11.21 -0.54
C LEU A 75 -6.50 -10.65 -0.31
N LEU A 76 -6.18 -10.29 0.94
CA LEU A 76 -4.85 -9.78 1.27
C LEU A 76 -3.77 -10.83 0.99
N LYS A 77 -4.03 -12.10 1.35
CA LYS A 77 -3.12 -13.22 1.05
C LYS A 77 -2.89 -13.36 -0.46
N TRP A 78 -3.96 -13.33 -1.26
CA TRP A 78 -3.87 -13.47 -2.71
C TRP A 78 -3.10 -12.32 -3.37
N LEU A 79 -3.40 -11.06 -3.01
CA LEU A 79 -2.67 -9.90 -3.52
C LEU A 79 -1.20 -9.92 -3.11
N THR A 80 -0.91 -10.32 -1.87
CA THR A 80 0.47 -10.43 -1.36
C THR A 80 1.27 -11.48 -2.13
N ALA A 81 0.71 -12.67 -2.32
CA ALA A 81 1.37 -13.75 -3.06
C ALA A 81 1.65 -13.33 -4.52
N GLY A 82 0.65 -12.79 -5.22
CA GLY A 82 0.84 -12.34 -6.60
C GLY A 82 1.81 -11.15 -6.72
N PHE A 83 1.86 -10.27 -5.71
CA PHE A 83 2.85 -9.18 -5.70
C PHE A 83 4.28 -9.72 -5.58
N ILE A 84 4.51 -10.73 -4.73
CA ILE A 84 5.81 -11.41 -4.62
C ILE A 84 6.14 -12.16 -5.92
N GLU A 85 5.21 -12.96 -6.45
CA GLU A 85 5.39 -13.75 -7.68
C GLU A 85 5.68 -12.88 -8.91
N SER A 86 5.13 -11.66 -8.96
CA SER A 86 5.42 -10.68 -10.01
C SER A 86 6.77 -9.98 -9.88
N GLY A 87 7.56 -10.29 -8.84
CA GLY A 87 8.82 -9.60 -8.55
C GLY A 87 8.60 -8.18 -8.02
N TYR A 88 7.57 -7.97 -7.21
CA TYR A 88 7.18 -6.67 -6.64
C TYR A 88 6.76 -5.64 -7.70
N ASP A 89 6.10 -6.08 -8.79
CA ASP A 89 5.63 -5.19 -9.85
C ASP A 89 4.44 -4.32 -9.38
N MET A 90 4.70 -3.04 -9.18
CA MET A 90 3.66 -2.07 -8.81
C MET A 90 2.56 -1.95 -9.89
N LYS A 91 2.91 -2.03 -11.18
CA LYS A 91 1.92 -1.93 -12.26
C LYS A 91 0.97 -3.12 -12.22
N TRP A 92 1.48 -4.32 -11.91
CA TRP A 92 0.63 -5.48 -11.68
C TRP A 92 -0.35 -5.22 -10.55
N LEU A 93 0.12 -4.74 -9.39
CA LEU A 93 -0.73 -4.49 -8.22
C LEU A 93 -1.82 -3.45 -8.50
N HIS A 94 -1.43 -2.31 -9.08
CA HIS A 94 -2.37 -1.26 -9.47
C HIS A 94 -3.43 -1.78 -10.45
N ARG A 95 -3.01 -2.60 -11.43
CA ARG A 95 -3.92 -3.21 -12.40
C ARG A 95 -4.95 -4.10 -11.69
N GLN A 96 -4.50 -5.01 -10.82
CA GLN A 96 -5.41 -5.92 -10.09
C GLN A 96 -6.44 -5.15 -9.26
N ILE A 97 -6.02 -4.08 -8.59
CA ILE A 97 -6.93 -3.24 -7.79
C ILE A 97 -7.93 -2.54 -8.71
N ALA A 98 -7.47 -1.84 -9.75
CA ALA A 98 -8.32 -1.04 -10.63
C ALA A 98 -9.27 -1.89 -11.50
N SER A 99 -8.88 -3.13 -11.83
CA SER A 99 -9.75 -4.07 -12.55
C SER A 99 -10.71 -4.84 -11.64
N SER A 100 -10.63 -4.67 -10.31
CA SER A 100 -11.47 -5.40 -9.37
C SER A 100 -12.91 -4.89 -9.36
N GLN A 101 -13.86 -5.79 -9.07
CA GLN A 101 -15.24 -5.39 -8.82
C GLN A 101 -15.35 -4.43 -7.63
N ALA A 102 -14.50 -4.59 -6.60
CA ALA A 102 -14.49 -3.71 -5.44
C ALA A 102 -14.24 -2.25 -5.84
N TYR A 103 -13.25 -2.01 -6.72
CA TYR A 103 -12.92 -0.68 -7.22
C TYR A 103 -14.00 -0.11 -8.16
N GLN A 104 -14.61 -0.97 -8.98
CA GLN A 104 -15.60 -0.57 -9.99
C GLN A 104 -17.04 -0.39 -9.45
N ARG A 105 -17.26 -0.66 -8.15
CA ARG A 105 -18.59 -0.50 -7.54
C ARG A 105 -19.06 0.96 -7.59
N SER A 106 -20.36 1.14 -7.81
CA SER A 106 -21.01 2.45 -7.71
C SER A 106 -20.90 3.03 -6.30
N TRP A 107 -20.95 4.36 -6.18
CA TRP A 107 -21.02 5.04 -4.90
C TRP A 107 -22.41 5.05 -4.27
N LYS A 108 -23.44 4.82 -5.10
CA LYS A 108 -24.85 4.85 -4.68
C LYS A 108 -25.12 3.65 -3.75
N PRO A 109 -25.55 3.87 -2.50
CA PRO A 109 -25.89 2.78 -1.60
C PRO A 109 -27.18 2.07 -2.06
N ASN A 110 -27.30 0.80 -1.70
CA ASN A 110 -28.54 0.03 -1.77
C ASN A 110 -29.17 -0.06 -0.37
N ALA A 111 -30.23 -0.87 -0.22
CA ALA A 111 -30.94 -1.01 1.05
C ALA A 111 -30.10 -1.61 2.19
N THR A 112 -29.04 -2.36 1.88
CA THR A 112 -28.28 -3.14 2.88
C THR A 112 -26.92 -2.55 3.25
N ASN A 113 -26.38 -1.63 2.44
CA ASN A 113 -25.05 -1.07 2.66
C ASN A 113 -24.94 0.46 2.90
N PRO A 114 -25.98 1.19 3.36
CA PRO A 114 -25.85 2.63 3.54
C PRO A 114 -24.77 3.00 4.56
N GLN A 115 -24.58 2.18 5.60
CA GLN A 115 -23.60 2.40 6.66
C GLN A 115 -22.31 1.58 6.53
N ASP A 116 -22.18 0.76 5.49
CA ASP A 116 -20.95 -0.03 5.31
C ASP A 116 -19.79 0.89 4.90
N ARG A 117 -18.73 0.86 5.70
CA ARG A 117 -17.48 1.60 5.48
C ARG A 117 -16.24 0.72 5.44
N ARG A 118 -16.37 -0.58 5.70
CA ARG A 118 -15.23 -1.49 5.88
C ARG A 118 -15.20 -2.62 4.86
N ASN A 119 -16.36 -3.02 4.32
CA ASN A 119 -16.46 -4.21 3.47
C ASN A 119 -16.42 -3.91 1.97
N PHE A 120 -16.00 -2.69 1.61
CA PHE A 120 -15.85 -2.24 0.23
C PHE A 120 -17.10 -2.44 -0.64
N SER A 121 -18.30 -2.51 -0.03
CA SER A 121 -19.55 -2.85 -0.75
C SER A 121 -20.04 -1.76 -1.71
N ARG A 122 -19.44 -0.57 -1.64
CA ARG A 122 -19.65 0.56 -2.54
C ARG A 122 -18.43 1.46 -2.55
N ALA A 123 -18.31 2.29 -3.58
CA ALA A 123 -17.35 3.38 -3.56
C ALA A 123 -17.77 4.43 -2.52
N ILE A 124 -16.84 4.88 -1.68
CA ILE A 124 -17.08 5.95 -0.70
C ILE A 124 -16.54 7.25 -1.30
N PRO A 125 -17.40 8.21 -1.66
CA PRO A 125 -16.95 9.51 -2.13
C PRO A 125 -16.09 10.21 -1.09
N ARG A 126 -15.05 10.89 -1.54
CA ARG A 126 -14.09 11.57 -0.68
C ARG A 126 -13.84 12.99 -1.14
N ARG A 127 -13.28 13.79 -0.25
CA ARG A 127 -12.72 15.09 -0.61
C ARG A 127 -11.42 14.88 -1.38
N LEU A 128 -11.25 15.65 -2.44
CA LEU A 128 -9.97 15.75 -3.13
C LEU A 128 -9.02 16.63 -2.29
N PRO A 129 -7.72 16.29 -2.20
CA PRO A 129 -6.71 17.15 -1.63
C PRO A 129 -6.64 18.50 -2.36
N ALA A 130 -6.21 19.55 -1.66
CA ALA A 130 -6.22 20.91 -2.18
C ALA A 130 -5.37 21.05 -3.45
N GLU A 131 -4.22 20.38 -3.49
CA GLU A 131 -3.32 20.31 -4.63
C GLU A 131 -3.99 19.70 -5.86
N VAL A 132 -4.76 18.62 -5.69
CA VAL A 132 -5.48 17.96 -6.79
C VAL A 132 -6.61 18.85 -7.31
N ILE A 133 -7.32 19.55 -6.43
CA ILE A 133 -8.36 20.50 -6.82
C ILE A 133 -7.73 21.67 -7.60
N TYR A 134 -6.63 22.23 -7.08
CA TYR A 134 -5.90 23.31 -7.74
C TYR A 134 -5.45 22.90 -9.15
N ASP A 135 -4.80 21.74 -9.28
CA ASP A 135 -4.34 21.23 -10.57
C ASP A 135 -5.50 20.96 -11.54
N ALA A 136 -6.61 20.40 -11.06
CA ALA A 136 -7.79 20.15 -11.87
C ALA A 136 -8.43 21.46 -12.37
N VAL A 137 -8.55 22.48 -11.51
CA VAL A 137 -9.07 23.81 -11.89
C VAL A 137 -8.11 24.48 -12.86
N LYS A 138 -6.80 24.43 -12.61
CA LYS A 138 -5.78 24.97 -13.50
C LYS A 138 -5.87 24.30 -14.88
N GLN A 139 -5.92 22.97 -14.93
CA GLN A 139 -6.05 22.21 -16.17
C GLN A 139 -7.35 22.53 -16.93
N ALA A 140 -8.45 22.75 -16.22
CA ALA A 140 -9.75 23.02 -16.84
C ALA A 140 -9.92 24.47 -17.32
N THR A 141 -9.27 25.45 -16.68
CA THR A 141 -9.49 26.88 -16.92
C THR A 141 -8.35 27.59 -17.66
N VAL A 142 -7.12 27.03 -17.62
CA VAL A 142 -5.92 27.69 -18.17
C VAL A 142 -5.39 26.93 -19.39
N SER A 143 -5.34 27.64 -20.52
CA SER A 143 -4.53 27.31 -21.71
C SER A 143 -3.09 27.06 -21.28
N THR A 144 -2.55 25.91 -21.67
CA THR A 144 -1.19 25.41 -21.45
C THR A 144 -0.18 26.51 -21.09
N ASP A 145 0.34 26.50 -19.84
CA ASP A 145 1.59 27.18 -19.54
C ASP A 145 2.64 26.54 -20.45
N LYS A 146 3.02 27.23 -21.53
CA LYS A 146 4.19 26.86 -22.30
C LYS A 146 5.38 26.97 -21.35
N VAL A 147 5.97 25.82 -21.04
CA VAL A 147 7.31 25.68 -20.46
C VAL A 147 8.33 26.31 -21.42
#